data_AF-A0A0R3MDK5-F1
#
_entry.id   AF-A0A0R3MDK5-F1
#
_cell.length_a   1.000
_cell.length_b   1.000
_cell.length_c   1.000
_cell.angle_alpha   90.00
_cell.angle_beta   90.00
_cell.angle_gamma   90.00
#
_symmetry.space_group_name_H-M   'P 1'
#
loop_
_entity.id
_entity.type
_entity.pdbx_description
1 polymer ?
#
loop_
_entity_poly.entity_id
_entity_poly.type
_entity_poly.pdbx_seq_one_letter_code
_entity_poly.pdbx_strand_id
1 'polypeptide(L)'
;MLAKAFVIAMAADIARSDYAKPTLIRSRSREWLIACRWGPEGEYLSIATAGPITEPLALVAPQAIAPIHSLVGVLVSESETQASSTFLLVRQLPAAIELAGTFFPADGYVLLQDHGDVHLVCKTRYSHSCGWLDGKEIRKDIPDPAPYSAEAMSWHIEATRRDWIGEFIPGSRPPERFAIRATG
;
A
#
# COMPACT_ATOMS: atom_id res chain seq x y z
N MET A 1 -17.39 -5.08 8.89
CA MET A 1 -16.48 -4.09 9.52
C MET A 1 -15.07 -4.48 9.10
N LEU A 2 -14.32 -3.57 8.52
CA LEU A 2 -12.93 -3.83 8.13
C LEU A 2 -12.12 -4.26 9.36
N ALA A 3 -11.26 -5.27 9.21
CA ALA A 3 -10.40 -5.69 10.30
C ALA A 3 -9.53 -4.50 10.77
N LYS A 4 -9.47 -4.28 12.09
CA LYS A 4 -8.64 -3.21 12.70
C LYS A 4 -7.15 -3.53 12.67
N ALA A 5 -6.79 -4.79 12.46
CA ALA A 5 -5.41 -5.20 12.25
C ALA A 5 -5.35 -6.22 11.11
N PHE A 6 -4.36 -6.12 10.23
CA PHE A 6 -4.07 -7.15 9.23
C PHE A 6 -2.70 -6.92 8.59
N VAL A 7 -2.19 -7.95 7.93
CA VAL A 7 -1.11 -7.89 6.95
C VAL A 7 -1.55 -8.71 5.75
N ILE A 8 -1.69 -8.09 4.57
CA ILE A 8 -2.19 -8.74 3.36
C ILE A 8 -1.32 -8.40 2.16
N ALA A 9 -1.28 -9.31 1.17
CA ALA A 9 -0.74 -9.00 -0.14
C ALA A 9 -1.85 -8.45 -1.04
N MET A 10 -1.53 -7.47 -1.86
CA MET A 10 -2.46 -6.90 -2.83
C MET A 10 -1.82 -6.86 -4.21
N ALA A 11 -2.60 -7.17 -5.24
CA ALA A 11 -2.21 -6.89 -6.62
C ALA A 11 -2.67 -5.49 -6.98
N ALA A 12 -1.74 -4.62 -7.38
CA ALA A 12 -2.01 -3.22 -7.68
C ALA A 12 -1.79 -2.87 -9.14
N ASP A 13 -2.66 -2.00 -9.68
CA ASP A 13 -2.38 -1.15 -10.83
C ASP A 13 -1.91 0.22 -10.29
N ILE A 14 -0.72 0.63 -10.72
CA ILE A 14 -0.11 1.90 -10.32
C ILE A 14 0.01 2.77 -11.57
N ALA A 15 -0.85 3.79 -11.66
CA ALA A 15 -0.71 4.83 -12.66
C ALA A 15 0.12 5.99 -12.10
N ARG A 16 1.13 6.42 -12.86
CA ARG A 16 2.02 7.53 -12.49
C ARG A 16 1.75 8.74 -13.36
N SER A 17 1.62 9.91 -12.75
CA SER A 17 1.31 11.18 -13.41
C SER A 17 2.16 12.31 -12.86
N ASP A 18 2.06 13.47 -13.51
CA ASP A 18 2.77 14.67 -13.08
C ASP A 18 2.23 15.20 -11.74
N TYR A 19 3.11 15.70 -10.87
CA TYR A 19 2.73 16.27 -9.57
C TYR A 19 1.67 17.37 -9.66
N ALA A 20 1.80 18.28 -10.62
CA ALA A 20 0.91 19.43 -10.80
C ALA A 20 -0.28 19.11 -11.73
N LYS A 21 -0.22 17.99 -12.47
CA LYS A 21 -1.29 17.52 -13.36
C LYS A 21 -1.57 16.03 -13.12
N PRO A 22 -2.12 15.65 -11.95
CA PRO A 22 -2.30 14.25 -11.57
C PRO A 22 -3.24 13.49 -12.52
N THR A 23 -4.14 14.18 -13.23
CA THR A 23 -5.02 13.54 -14.22
C THR A 23 -4.31 13.13 -15.52
N LEU A 24 -3.11 13.64 -15.79
CA LEU A 24 -2.33 13.29 -16.98
C LEU A 24 -1.43 12.07 -16.70
N ILE A 25 -1.99 10.88 -16.90
CA ILE A 25 -1.26 9.61 -16.71
C ILE A 25 -0.13 9.48 -17.73
N ARG A 26 1.11 9.29 -17.24
CA ARG A 26 2.32 9.13 -18.05
C ARG A 26 2.71 7.65 -18.23
N SER A 27 2.47 6.83 -17.22
CA SER A 27 2.79 5.40 -17.26
C SER A 27 1.89 4.60 -16.33
N ARG A 28 1.84 3.28 -16.55
CA ARG A 28 1.19 2.31 -15.67
C ARG A 28 2.13 1.13 -15.43
N SER A 29 2.11 0.59 -14.22
CA SER A 29 2.74 -0.70 -13.89
C SER A 29 1.81 -1.53 -13.02
N ARG A 30 2.11 -2.83 -12.94
CA ARG A 30 1.47 -3.74 -12.00
C ARG A 30 2.48 -4.25 -11.00
N GLU A 31 2.16 -4.09 -9.73
CA GLU A 31 3.07 -4.39 -8.63
C GLU A 31 2.33 -5.11 -7.51
N TRP A 32 3.04 -6.02 -6.84
CA TRP A 32 2.63 -6.53 -5.55
C TRP A 32 2.78 -5.43 -4.51
N LEU A 33 1.79 -5.30 -3.65
CA LEU A 33 1.85 -4.47 -2.46
C LEU A 33 1.69 -5.34 -1.21
N ILE A 34 2.29 -4.89 -0.12
CA ILE A 34 1.97 -5.38 1.23
C ILE A 34 1.23 -4.26 1.93
N ALA A 35 -0.01 -4.50 2.32
CA ALA A 35 -0.80 -3.57 3.12
C ALA A 35 -0.88 -4.08 4.57
N CYS A 36 -0.54 -3.22 5.52
CA CYS A 36 -0.56 -3.53 6.94
C CYS A 36 -1.37 -2.49 7.69
N ARG A 37 -2.39 -2.90 8.43
CA ARG A 37 -3.15 -2.04 9.34
C ARG A 37 -2.86 -2.45 10.78
N TRP A 38 -2.63 -1.48 11.65
CA TRP A 38 -2.32 -1.71 13.06
C TRP A 38 -2.67 -0.51 13.95
N GLY A 39 -2.38 -0.65 15.23
CA GLY A 39 -2.72 0.31 16.29
C GLY A 39 -3.88 -0.22 17.14
N PRO A 40 -4.04 0.24 18.40
CA PRO A 40 -5.13 -0.20 19.27
C PRO A 40 -6.51 -0.05 18.62
N GLU A 41 -6.71 0.98 17.80
CA GLU A 41 -7.96 1.24 17.08
C GLU A 41 -7.85 1.00 15.57
N GLY A 42 -6.73 0.42 15.12
CA GLY A 42 -6.44 0.28 13.70
C GLY A 42 -6.21 1.64 13.03
N GLU A 43 -5.65 2.60 13.77
CA GLU A 43 -5.48 3.98 13.35
C GLU A 43 -4.32 4.19 12.37
N TYR A 44 -3.45 3.20 12.20
CA TYR A 44 -2.33 3.26 11.28
C TYR A 44 -2.48 2.27 10.13
N LEU A 45 -2.08 2.72 8.94
CA LEU A 45 -1.98 1.89 7.74
C LEU A 45 -0.62 2.13 7.09
N SER A 46 0.01 1.09 6.59
CA SER A 46 1.12 1.18 5.64
C SER A 46 0.81 0.41 4.38
N ILE A 47 1.34 0.93 3.28
CA ILE A 47 1.27 0.30 1.97
C ILE A 47 2.69 0.31 1.41
N ALA A 48 3.26 -0.88 1.25
CA ALA A 48 4.59 -1.04 0.71
C ALA A 48 4.55 -1.64 -0.70
N THR A 49 5.31 -1.08 -1.64
CA THR A 49 5.61 -1.81 -2.87
C THR A 49 6.45 -3.04 -2.56
N ALA A 50 6.23 -4.14 -3.29
CA ALA A 50 6.85 -5.43 -3.01
C ALA A 50 7.30 -6.16 -4.28
N GLY A 51 7.49 -5.43 -5.38
CA GLY A 51 8.02 -5.92 -6.65
C GLY A 51 6.96 -6.06 -7.76
N PRO A 52 7.40 -6.28 -9.01
CA PRO A 52 6.50 -6.34 -10.16
C PRO A 52 5.64 -7.61 -10.19
N ILE A 53 4.45 -7.51 -10.76
CA ILE A 53 3.64 -8.67 -11.14
C ILE A 53 4.06 -9.11 -12.54
N THR A 54 4.74 -10.25 -12.65
CA THR A 54 5.18 -10.82 -13.94
C THR A 54 4.09 -11.61 -14.65
N GLU A 55 3.14 -12.19 -13.90
CA GLU A 55 2.03 -12.98 -14.43
C GLU A 55 0.71 -12.21 -14.32
N PRO A 56 0.11 -11.75 -15.44
CA PRO A 56 -1.05 -10.86 -15.42
C PRO A 56 -2.29 -11.41 -14.69
N LEU A 57 -2.43 -12.73 -14.63
CA LEU A 57 -3.58 -13.41 -14.00
C LEU A 57 -3.22 -14.02 -12.64
N ALA A 58 -2.12 -13.60 -12.03
CA ALA A 58 -1.72 -14.10 -10.71
C ALA A 58 -2.83 -13.84 -9.67
N LEU A 59 -3.35 -14.94 -9.12
CA LEU A 59 -4.34 -14.94 -8.03
C LEU A 59 -3.69 -15.09 -6.65
N VAL A 60 -2.45 -15.56 -6.62
CA VAL A 60 -1.67 -15.84 -5.42
C VAL A 60 -0.39 -15.03 -5.48
N ALA A 61 -0.06 -14.31 -4.41
CA ALA A 61 1.19 -13.57 -4.30
C ALA A 61 2.38 -14.54 -4.10
N PRO A 62 3.58 -14.18 -4.60
CA PRO A 62 4.78 -14.98 -4.35
C PRO A 62 5.00 -15.21 -2.86
N GLN A 63 5.53 -16.38 -2.51
CA GLN A 63 5.80 -16.74 -1.11
C GLN A 63 6.70 -15.71 -0.42
N ALA A 64 7.77 -15.30 -1.09
CA ALA A 64 8.71 -14.30 -0.61
C ALA A 64 8.49 -12.98 -1.35
N ILE A 65 7.72 -12.08 -0.73
CA ILE A 65 7.66 -10.67 -1.08
C ILE A 65 8.14 -9.85 0.12
N ALA A 66 8.79 -8.72 -0.12
CA ALA A 66 9.35 -7.87 0.93
C ALA A 66 9.02 -6.39 0.66
N PRO A 67 8.70 -5.60 1.70
CA PRO A 67 8.49 -4.15 1.58
C PRO A 67 9.72 -3.43 0.99
N ILE A 68 9.51 -2.59 -0.03
CA ILE A 68 10.54 -1.77 -0.67
C ILE A 68 10.33 -0.29 -0.31
N HIS A 69 9.25 0.32 -0.80
CA HIS A 69 8.88 1.71 -0.50
C HIS A 69 7.55 1.74 0.21
N SER A 70 7.52 2.32 1.41
CA SER A 70 6.38 2.22 2.32
C SER A 70 5.77 3.59 2.58
N LEU A 71 4.54 3.76 2.10
CA LEU A 71 3.65 4.86 2.46
C LEU A 71 3.06 4.58 3.85
N VAL A 72 2.82 5.63 4.64
CA VAL A 72 2.13 5.54 5.94
C VAL A 72 0.95 6.48 5.96
N GLY A 73 -0.18 6.00 6.45
CA GLY A 73 -1.41 6.77 6.62
C GLY A 73 -1.97 6.68 8.04
N VAL A 74 -2.64 7.74 8.46
CA VAL A 74 -3.34 7.85 9.75
C VAL A 74 -4.84 7.95 9.49
N LEU A 75 -5.63 7.16 10.21
CA LEU A 75 -7.08 7.09 10.08
C LEU A 75 -7.72 8.45 10.34
N VAL A 76 -8.57 8.90 9.42
CA VAL A 76 -9.33 10.15 9.55
C VAL A 76 -10.84 9.93 9.59
N SER A 77 -11.32 8.82 9.03
CA SER A 77 -12.74 8.50 8.99
C SER A 77 -12.94 7.01 8.80
N GLU A 78 -13.99 6.48 9.43
CA GLU A 78 -14.43 5.10 9.25
C GLU A 78 -15.95 5.09 9.11
N SER A 79 -16.46 4.25 8.22
CA SER A 79 -17.89 4.09 7.93
C SER A 79 -18.24 2.61 7.94
N GLU A 80 -19.03 2.20 8.94
CA GLU A 80 -19.53 0.84 9.03
C GLU A 80 -20.53 0.52 7.92
N THR A 81 -21.38 1.48 7.56
CA THR A 81 -22.42 1.30 6.53
C THR A 81 -21.83 1.12 5.14
N GLN A 82 -20.70 1.77 4.85
CA GLN A 82 -19.96 1.65 3.60
C GLN A 82 -18.80 0.65 3.70
N ALA A 83 -18.61 0.00 4.86
CA ALA A 83 -17.50 -0.88 5.14
C ALA A 83 -16.14 -0.32 4.67
N SER A 84 -15.88 0.96 4.98
CA SER A 84 -14.74 1.70 4.45
C SER A 84 -14.01 2.50 5.53
N SER A 85 -12.69 2.60 5.40
CA SER A 85 -11.82 3.41 6.26
C SER A 85 -10.96 4.33 5.38
N THR A 86 -10.90 5.62 5.71
CA THR A 86 -10.09 6.62 5.01
C THR A 86 -8.90 7.02 5.87
N PHE A 87 -7.72 7.02 5.27
CA PHE A 87 -6.45 7.39 5.91
C PHE A 87 -5.84 8.56 5.16
N LEU A 88 -5.23 9.51 5.88
CA LEU A 88 -4.40 10.56 5.30
C LEU A 88 -2.95 10.14 5.34
N LEU A 89 -2.26 10.26 4.20
CA LEU A 89 -0.83 9.94 4.10
C LEU A 89 0.02 10.99 4.81
N VAL A 90 1.13 10.55 5.38
CA VAL A 90 2.06 11.42 6.11
C VAL A 90 3.32 11.70 5.30
N ARG A 91 3.75 12.97 5.36
CA ARG A 91 5.02 13.44 4.78
C ARG A 91 6.21 13.30 5.75
N GLN A 92 5.93 13.00 7.02
CA GLN A 92 6.92 12.75 8.05
C GLN A 92 6.47 11.56 8.89
N LEU A 93 7.36 10.59 9.08
CA LEU A 93 7.06 9.42 9.89
C LEU A 93 7.04 9.82 11.37
N PRO A 94 5.96 9.53 12.11
CA PRO A 94 5.95 9.72 13.56
C PRO A 94 7.10 8.97 14.22
N ALA A 95 7.81 9.61 15.15
CA ALA A 95 9.07 9.09 15.73
C ALA A 95 8.94 7.72 16.42
N ALA A 96 7.73 7.34 16.85
CA ALA A 96 7.46 6.06 17.51
C ALA A 96 7.14 4.90 16.53
N ILE A 97 7.14 5.14 15.22
CA ILE A 97 6.80 4.13 14.22
C ILE A 97 8.08 3.60 13.56
N GLU A 98 8.32 2.30 13.75
CA GLU A 98 9.23 1.54 12.90
C GLU A 98 8.47 0.97 11.71
N LEU A 99 9.05 1.10 10.52
CA LEU A 99 8.42 0.71 9.27
C LEU A 99 9.31 -0.27 8.51
N ALA A 100 8.70 -1.32 7.95
CA ALA A 100 9.40 -2.21 7.03
C ALA A 100 9.58 -1.52 5.67
N GLY A 101 10.74 -1.71 5.03
CA GLY A 101 11.11 -1.00 3.81
C GLY A 101 11.55 0.45 4.05
N THR A 102 11.79 1.20 2.98
CA THR A 102 12.16 2.61 3.02
C THR A 102 10.90 3.46 3.14
N PHE A 103 10.81 4.31 4.17
CA PHE A 103 9.71 5.26 4.29
C PHE A 103 9.66 6.17 3.04
N PHE A 104 8.47 6.26 2.46
CA PHE A 104 8.20 7.02 1.25
C PHE A 104 7.22 8.16 1.60
N PRO A 105 7.71 9.38 1.84
CA PRO A 105 6.87 10.51 2.20
C PRO A 105 5.82 10.82 1.13
N ALA A 106 4.57 11.08 1.49
CA ALA A 106 3.59 11.49 0.48
C ALA A 106 2.41 12.24 1.09
N ASP A 107 1.78 13.13 0.32
CA ASP A 107 0.48 13.70 0.65
C ASP A 107 -0.64 13.05 -0.15
N GLY A 108 -1.83 13.00 0.43
CA GLY A 108 -3.00 12.41 -0.19
C GLY A 108 -3.73 11.49 0.77
N TYR A 109 -4.44 10.52 0.22
CA TYR A 109 -5.27 9.63 1.02
C TYR A 109 -5.26 8.20 0.49
N VAL A 110 -5.64 7.31 1.39
CA VAL A 110 -5.98 5.92 1.11
C VAL A 110 -7.43 5.71 1.52
N LEU A 111 -8.22 5.15 0.63
CA LEU A 111 -9.53 4.59 0.92
C LEU A 111 -9.41 3.06 0.91
N LEU A 112 -9.65 2.45 2.06
CA LEU A 112 -9.73 1.01 2.24
C LEU A 112 -11.21 0.61 2.28
N GLN A 113 -11.61 -0.43 1.55
CA GLN A 113 -12.99 -0.88 1.45
C GLN A 113 -13.08 -2.40 1.54
N ASP A 114 -14.15 -2.90 2.14
CA ASP A 114 -14.49 -4.33 2.14
C ASP A 114 -15.91 -4.53 1.60
N HIS A 115 -15.98 -5.03 0.37
CA HIS A 115 -17.23 -5.35 -0.33
C HIS A 115 -17.26 -6.82 -0.76
N GLY A 116 -16.80 -7.72 0.12
CA GLY A 116 -16.65 -9.15 -0.16
C GLY A 116 -15.20 -9.56 -0.40
N ASP A 117 -14.33 -8.60 -0.68
CA ASP A 117 -12.88 -8.69 -0.57
C ASP A 117 -12.31 -7.31 -0.26
N VAL A 118 -11.05 -7.26 0.17
CA VAL A 118 -10.38 -6.00 0.55
C VAL A 118 -9.86 -5.28 -0.70
N HIS A 119 -10.37 -4.07 -0.90
CA HIS A 119 -9.96 -3.16 -1.96
C HIS A 119 -9.30 -1.91 -1.36
N LEU A 120 -8.32 -1.38 -2.09
CA LEU A 120 -7.60 -0.19 -1.70
C LEU A 120 -7.47 0.76 -2.88
N VAL A 121 -7.80 2.03 -2.63
CA VAL A 121 -7.56 3.14 -3.55
C VAL A 121 -6.64 4.13 -2.86
N CYS A 122 -5.49 4.41 -3.44
CA CYS A 122 -4.57 5.43 -2.92
C CYS A 122 -4.34 6.49 -4.00
N LYS A 123 -4.61 7.74 -3.68
CA LYS A 123 -4.38 8.89 -4.56
C LYS A 123 -3.43 9.83 -3.83
N THR A 124 -2.23 9.99 -4.38
CA THR A 124 -1.14 10.66 -3.67
C THR A 124 -0.25 11.46 -4.59
N ARG A 125 0.41 12.47 -4.03
CA ARG A 125 1.52 13.18 -4.65
C ARG A 125 2.73 13.08 -3.73
N TYR A 126 3.88 13.21 -4.35
CA TYR A 126 5.14 13.13 -3.62
C TYR A 126 6.23 13.88 -4.36
N SER A 127 7.21 14.36 -3.59
CA SER A 127 8.49 14.83 -4.09
C SER A 127 9.53 14.59 -3.01
N HIS A 128 10.69 14.07 -3.39
CA HIS A 128 11.72 13.70 -2.43
C HIS A 128 13.07 14.21 -2.86
N SER A 129 13.95 14.43 -1.89
CA SER A 129 15.37 14.22 -2.12
C SER A 129 15.77 12.85 -1.59
N CYS A 130 16.65 12.18 -2.32
CA CYS A 130 17.21 10.89 -1.93
C CYS A 130 18.56 11.10 -1.21
N GLY A 131 18.80 10.31 -0.17
CA GLY A 131 20.04 10.35 0.61
C GLY A 131 20.34 9.01 1.26
N TRP A 132 21.43 8.95 2.02
CA TRP A 132 21.85 7.78 2.77
C TRP A 132 22.13 8.14 4.22
N LEU A 133 21.64 7.33 5.15
CA LEU A 133 21.94 7.43 6.58
C LEU A 133 22.18 6.02 7.12
N ASP A 134 23.32 5.80 7.77
CA ASP A 134 23.72 4.51 8.35
C ASP A 134 23.58 3.32 7.38
N GLY A 135 23.94 3.54 6.11
CA GLY A 135 23.87 2.52 5.05
C GLY A 135 22.45 2.22 4.52
N LYS A 136 21.44 2.97 4.96
CA LYS A 136 20.05 2.86 4.48
C LYS A 136 19.70 4.07 3.61
N GLU A 137 18.94 3.82 2.54
CA GLU A 137 18.33 4.89 1.76
C GLU A 137 17.35 5.65 2.65
N ILE A 138 17.42 6.98 2.59
CA ILE A 138 16.42 7.86 3.20
C ILE A 138 15.81 8.75 2.12
N ARG A 139 14.50 9.00 2.26
CA ARG A 139 13.77 9.93 1.42
C ARG A 139 13.27 11.06 2.30
N LYS A 140 13.63 12.28 1.94
CA LYS A 140 13.15 13.49 2.62
C LYS A 140 12.17 14.20 1.72
N ASP A 141 10.98 14.46 2.25
CA ASP A 141 9.95 15.23 1.59
C ASP A 141 10.46 16.61 1.15
N ILE A 142 10.06 17.02 -0.06
CA ILE A 142 10.22 18.37 -0.59
C ILE A 142 8.83 18.99 -0.69
N PRO A 143 8.42 19.88 0.24
CA PRO A 143 7.09 20.46 0.29
C PRO A 143 6.64 21.15 -0.99
N ASP A 144 7.53 21.96 -1.55
CA ASP A 144 7.28 22.85 -2.68
C ASP A 144 8.32 22.55 -3.76
N PRO A 145 8.15 21.46 -4.52
CA PRO A 145 9.10 21.11 -5.56
C PRO A 145 9.15 22.18 -6.64
N ALA A 146 10.34 22.39 -7.21
CA ALA A 146 10.50 23.25 -8.37
C ALA A 146 9.57 22.78 -9.52
N PRO A 147 8.99 23.70 -10.31
CA PRO A 147 8.18 23.34 -11.47
C PRO A 147 8.91 22.34 -12.35
N TYR A 148 8.21 21.29 -12.79
CA TYR A 148 8.74 20.23 -13.64
C TYR A 148 9.88 19.39 -13.04
N SER A 149 10.08 19.44 -11.71
CA SER A 149 11.00 18.52 -11.03
C SER A 149 10.65 17.07 -11.40
N ALA A 150 11.63 16.34 -11.92
CA ALA A 150 11.43 14.94 -12.32
C ALA A 150 11.09 14.02 -11.14
N GLU A 151 11.47 14.42 -9.92
CA GLU A 151 11.20 13.68 -8.69
C GLU A 151 9.84 14.02 -8.07
N ALA A 152 9.16 15.05 -8.60
CA ALA A 152 7.81 15.42 -8.18
C ALA A 152 6.78 14.72 -9.07
N MET A 153 6.03 13.79 -8.49
CA MET A 153 5.10 12.93 -9.21
C MET A 153 3.81 12.70 -8.42
N SER A 154 2.84 12.05 -9.07
CA SER A 154 1.62 11.56 -8.44
C SER A 154 1.42 10.08 -8.75
N TRP A 155 0.94 9.33 -7.76
CA TRP A 155 0.50 7.94 -7.91
C TRP A 155 -1.01 7.81 -7.72
N HIS A 156 -1.61 7.03 -8.61
CA HIS A 156 -2.96 6.53 -8.50
C HIS A 156 -2.84 5.01 -8.41
N ILE A 157 -3.07 4.49 -7.21
CA ILE A 157 -2.98 3.06 -6.91
C ILE A 157 -4.39 2.54 -6.74
N GLU A 158 -4.70 1.45 -7.43
CA GLU A 158 -5.90 0.66 -7.23
C GLU A 158 -5.44 -0.78 -7.01
N ALA A 159 -5.75 -1.32 -5.83
CA ALA A 159 -5.25 -2.62 -5.40
C ALA A 159 -6.38 -3.49 -4.86
N THR A 160 -6.27 -4.78 -5.12
CA THR A 160 -7.19 -5.81 -4.60
C THR A 160 -6.38 -6.88 -3.91
N ARG A 161 -6.86 -7.35 -2.76
CA ARG A 161 -6.24 -8.44 -2.01
C ARG A 161 -6.07 -9.69 -2.86
N ARG A 162 -4.99 -10.44 -2.58
CA ARG A 162 -4.69 -11.74 -3.18
C ARG A 162 -4.23 -12.70 -2.10
N ASP A 163 -4.42 -13.99 -2.35
CA ASP A 163 -3.99 -15.03 -1.42
C ASP A 163 -2.48 -14.96 -1.23
N TRP A 164 -2.04 -15.06 0.02
CA TRP A 164 -0.62 -15.01 0.36
C TRP A 164 -0.33 -15.80 1.63
N ILE A 165 0.75 -16.57 1.63
CA ILE A 165 1.13 -17.40 2.78
C ILE A 165 1.56 -16.58 4.01
N GLY A 166 2.02 -15.34 3.80
CA GLY A 166 2.37 -14.41 4.88
C GLY A 166 1.19 -13.60 5.41
N GLU A 167 -0.04 -13.89 4.95
CA GLU A 167 -1.23 -13.16 5.36
C GLU A 167 -1.57 -13.36 6.85
N PHE A 168 -2.04 -12.28 7.45
CA PHE A 168 -2.64 -12.27 8.78
C PHE A 168 -3.88 -11.39 8.79
N ILE A 169 -5.04 -11.95 9.12
CA ILE A 169 -6.28 -11.21 9.42
C ILE A 169 -6.89 -11.83 10.69
N PRO A 170 -7.01 -11.09 11.82
CA PRO A 170 -7.62 -11.60 13.04
C PRO A 170 -9.02 -12.15 12.78
N GLY A 171 -9.30 -13.36 13.27
CA GLY A 171 -10.62 -13.99 13.17
C GLY A 171 -10.98 -14.54 11.78
N SER A 172 -10.11 -14.44 10.78
CA SER A 172 -10.29 -15.14 9.52
C SER A 172 -10.15 -16.65 9.72
N ARG A 173 -11.18 -17.42 9.35
CA ARG A 173 -11.06 -18.89 9.28
C ARG A 173 -10.07 -19.22 8.16
N PRO A 174 -9.10 -20.13 8.36
CA PRO A 174 -8.22 -20.54 7.28
C PRO A 174 -9.07 -21.05 6.10
N PRO A 175 -8.67 -20.76 4.84
CA PRO A 175 -9.38 -21.27 3.68
C PRO A 175 -9.48 -22.80 3.78
N GLU A 176 -10.66 -23.36 3.51
CA GLU A 176 -10.86 -24.80 3.49
C GLU A 176 -9.86 -25.43 2.53
N ARG A 177 -8.91 -26.18 3.07
CA ARG A 177 -7.98 -26.97 2.26
C ARG A 177 -8.79 -28.09 1.63
N PHE A 178 -9.18 -27.93 0.36
CA PHE A 178 -9.67 -29.05 -0.43
C PHE A 178 -8.53 -30.04 -0.59
N ALA A 179 -8.62 -31.17 0.11
CA ALA A 179 -7.70 -32.28 -0.08
C ALA A 179 -7.81 -32.77 -1.53
N ILE A 180 -6.77 -32.55 -2.33
CA ILE A 180 -6.63 -33.18 -3.64
C ILE A 180 -6.48 -34.68 -3.36
N ARG A 181 -7.58 -35.43 -3.49
CA ARG A 181 -7.52 -36.89 -3.48
C ARG A 181 -6.87 -37.32 -4.79
N ALA A 182 -5.65 -37.86 -4.70
CA ALA A 182 -5.08 -38.62 -5.79
C ALA A 182 -5.99 -39.82 -6.05
N THR A 183 -6.67 -39.84 -7.20
CA THR A 183 -7.27 -41.07 -7.72
C THR A 183 -6.13 -41.93 -8.23
N GLY A 184 -5.97 -43.10 -7.61
CA GLY A 184 -5.01 -44.14 -8.04
C GLY A 184 -5.39 -44.81 -9.34
#